data_AF-A0A350X6G1-F1
#
_entry.id   AF-A0A350X6G1-F1
#
_cell.length_a   1.000
_cell.length_b   1.000
_cell.length_c   1.000
_cell.angle_alpha   90.00
_cell.angle_beta   90.00
_cell.angle_gamma   90.00
#
_symmetry.space_group_name_H-M   'P 1'
#
loop_
_entity.id
_entity.type
_entity.pdbx_description
1 polymer ?
#
loop_
_entity_poly.entity_id
_entity_poly.type
_entity_poly.pdbx_seq_one_letter_code
_entity_poly.pdbx_strand_id
1 'polypeptide(L)'
;MDYALTFANTEGNTAYETVLSGKQEVPPVNSKATGFGFFQLNGKGDALTYATKISGLDFGPLLGKAPQTPDTADDVTGVHFHAGSLGVNGPIALDITKGQDADDFKATINPDGSTSITGIWETTDKANQSISNFTAGLQSATPGDDTKLYLNVHTKASPGGEIRGQITGGRPDVSAVASKGQITFNPGQTKQVITLNVIDDRLPEFDETAPIFLSNPKGAAIADAQGLGTILDNDGGSGKGLPETPQTGGKGNDTLSGDNGNNTLIGGDGDDFFYAGDGDDKAFGGKGKDFFYGDGGNDDINGNQDNDTLYGGKGNNTLYGGQGDDDVYGDGDDDVLYGNIGSDRIYGKGKDKLYGNQDNDSIYGGVGESTIYRSEEHTSELQSRGLISYAVFCLKK
;
A
#
# COMPACT_ATOMS: atom_id res chain seq x y z
N MET A 1 10.69 12.06 -32.18
CA MET A 1 10.44 12.96 -31.04
C MET A 1 11.26 12.44 -29.89
N ASP A 2 11.88 13.31 -29.12
CA ASP A 2 12.70 12.87 -28.00
C ASP A 2 11.87 12.97 -26.72
N TYR A 3 11.94 11.97 -25.84
CA TYR A 3 11.27 12.00 -24.55
C TYR A 3 12.29 12.11 -23.42
N ALA A 4 11.88 12.77 -22.35
CA ALA A 4 12.62 12.80 -21.10
C ALA A 4 11.69 12.37 -19.97
N LEU A 5 12.12 11.33 -19.24
CA LEU A 5 11.63 10.98 -17.92
C LEU A 5 12.57 11.60 -16.90
N THR A 6 12.02 12.22 -15.86
CA THR A 6 12.83 12.90 -14.85
C THR A 6 12.47 12.39 -13.47
N PHE A 7 13.12 11.31 -13.03
CA PHE A 7 13.23 10.94 -11.62
C PHE A 7 14.70 10.63 -11.35
N ALA A 8 15.48 11.60 -10.88
CA ALA A 8 16.85 11.34 -10.49
C ALA A 8 16.91 11.18 -8.98
N ASN A 9 16.59 9.99 -8.45
CA ASN A 9 16.99 9.66 -7.08
C ASN A 9 18.49 9.32 -7.10
N THR A 10 19.31 10.37 -7.10
CA THR A 10 20.75 10.20 -6.85
C THR A 10 20.93 9.86 -5.38
N GLU A 11 21.91 9.00 -5.08
CA GLU A 11 22.23 8.52 -3.72
C GLU A 11 22.19 9.69 -2.71
N GLY A 12 21.24 9.64 -1.77
CA GLY A 12 21.05 10.65 -0.72
C GLY A 12 19.82 11.57 -0.84
N ASN A 13 19.11 11.62 -1.97
CA ASN A 13 17.89 12.43 -2.08
C ASN A 13 16.67 11.73 -1.41
N THR A 14 15.67 12.51 -0.96
CA THR A 14 14.42 12.01 -0.35
C THR A 14 13.21 12.53 -1.14
N ALA A 15 12.23 11.65 -1.39
CA ALA A 15 11.03 11.98 -2.16
C ALA A 15 9.81 12.21 -1.26
N TYR A 16 8.87 13.00 -1.75
CA TYR A 16 7.62 13.35 -1.08
C TYR A 16 6.52 13.54 -2.10
N GLU A 17 5.28 13.44 -1.64
CA GLU A 17 4.11 13.64 -2.48
C GLU A 17 3.02 14.44 -1.76
N THR A 18 1.99 14.83 -2.51
CA THR A 18 0.77 15.39 -1.95
C THR A 18 -0.40 15.26 -2.92
N VAL A 19 -1.61 15.15 -2.36
CA VAL A 19 -2.87 15.33 -3.09
C VAL A 19 -3.50 16.64 -2.65
N LEU A 20 -3.78 17.53 -3.59
CA LEU A 20 -4.43 18.81 -3.32
C LEU A 20 -5.94 18.68 -3.45
N SER A 21 -6.67 19.12 -2.42
CA SER A 21 -8.12 19.21 -2.46
C SER A 21 -8.66 20.29 -1.52
N GLY A 22 -9.87 20.77 -1.80
CA GLY A 22 -10.58 21.69 -0.91
C GLY A 22 -10.95 21.08 0.45
N LYS A 23 -10.98 19.73 0.54
CA LYS A 23 -11.26 19.01 1.79
C LYS A 23 -10.16 19.19 2.85
N GLN A 24 -8.94 19.46 2.42
CA GLN A 24 -7.80 19.68 3.31
C GLN A 24 -7.70 21.13 3.79
N GLU A 25 -8.49 22.06 3.24
CA GLU A 25 -8.50 23.43 3.73
C GLU A 25 -9.02 23.54 5.16
N VAL A 26 -8.65 24.63 5.81
CA VAL A 26 -9.02 24.90 7.20
C VAL A 26 -9.69 26.27 7.30
N PRO A 27 -11.04 26.33 7.34
CA PRO A 27 -11.97 25.19 7.24
C PRO A 27 -12.07 24.61 5.82
N PRO A 28 -12.58 23.38 5.64
CA PRO A 28 -12.73 22.76 4.33
C PRO A 28 -13.61 23.59 3.40
N VAL A 29 -13.23 23.65 2.12
CA VAL A 29 -13.98 24.33 1.06
C VAL A 29 -14.54 23.31 0.07
N ASN A 30 -15.73 23.59 -0.47
CA ASN A 30 -16.38 22.73 -1.45
C ASN A 30 -15.85 23.00 -2.87
N SER A 31 -14.54 22.80 -3.05
CA SER A 31 -13.90 22.94 -4.35
C SER A 31 -14.09 21.70 -5.21
N LYS A 32 -14.24 21.90 -6.52
CA LYS A 32 -14.13 20.83 -7.52
C LYS A 32 -12.72 20.71 -8.09
N ALA A 33 -11.84 21.65 -7.77
CA ALA A 33 -10.45 21.58 -8.18
C ALA A 33 -9.74 20.46 -7.44
N THR A 34 -8.77 19.88 -8.13
CA THR A 34 -7.92 18.82 -7.62
C THR A 34 -6.49 19.07 -8.08
N GLY A 35 -5.54 18.51 -7.36
CA GLY A 35 -4.18 18.46 -7.84
C GLY A 35 -3.39 17.34 -7.19
N PHE A 36 -2.20 17.13 -7.71
CA PHE A 36 -1.19 16.32 -7.07
C PHE A 36 0.16 17.01 -7.21
N GLY A 37 1.08 16.71 -6.30
CA GLY A 37 2.43 17.25 -6.29
C GLY A 37 3.45 16.21 -5.89
N PHE A 38 4.63 16.32 -6.48
CA PHE A 38 5.83 15.55 -6.17
C PHE A 38 6.93 16.50 -5.76
N PHE A 39 7.70 16.10 -4.76
CA PHE A 39 8.79 16.90 -4.22
C PHE A 39 10.02 16.02 -3.98
N GLN A 40 11.20 16.58 -4.16
CA GLN A 40 12.45 15.89 -3.93
C GLN A 40 13.42 16.80 -3.21
N LEU A 41 13.76 16.43 -1.97
CA LEU A 41 14.80 17.07 -1.20
C LEU A 41 16.14 16.45 -1.61
N ASN A 42 17.11 17.28 -1.98
CA ASN A 42 18.42 16.77 -2.32
C ASN A 42 19.17 16.24 -1.08
N GLY A 43 20.20 15.41 -1.25
CA GLY A 43 20.91 14.81 -0.11
C GLY A 43 21.70 15.77 0.76
N LYS A 44 21.93 17.01 0.30
CA LYS A 44 22.45 18.08 1.16
C LYS A 44 21.38 18.73 2.02
N GLY A 45 20.11 18.56 1.65
CA GLY A 45 18.99 19.21 2.29
C GLY A 45 18.93 20.71 2.05
N ASP A 46 19.55 21.21 0.98
CA ASP A 46 19.63 22.64 0.66
C ASP A 46 18.78 23.05 -0.57
N ALA A 47 18.14 22.08 -1.24
CA ALA A 47 17.20 22.33 -2.33
C ALA A 47 16.06 21.31 -2.36
N LEU A 48 14.83 21.78 -2.52
CA LEU A 48 13.60 21.00 -2.72
C LEU A 48 13.08 21.24 -4.15
N THR A 49 13.29 20.28 -5.05
CA THR A 49 12.66 20.31 -6.39
C THR A 49 11.20 19.93 -6.26
N TYR A 50 10.31 20.57 -7.01
CA TYR A 50 8.89 20.28 -6.96
C TYR A 50 8.22 20.32 -8.34
N ALA A 51 7.19 19.50 -8.49
CA ALA A 51 6.37 19.40 -9.69
C ALA A 51 4.91 19.10 -9.31
N THR A 52 3.96 19.83 -9.88
CA THR A 52 2.53 19.66 -9.57
C THR A 52 1.69 19.71 -10.83
N LYS A 53 0.55 19.03 -10.83
CA LYS A 53 -0.50 19.20 -11.84
C LYS A 53 -1.81 19.54 -11.14
N ILE A 54 -2.44 20.63 -11.53
CA ILE A 54 -3.65 21.17 -10.91
C ILE A 54 -4.74 21.32 -11.97
N SER A 55 -5.94 20.83 -11.67
CA SER A 55 -7.09 20.84 -12.56
C SER A 55 -8.26 21.61 -11.96
N GLY A 56 -9.04 22.26 -12.83
CA GLY A 56 -10.27 22.95 -12.43
C GLY A 56 -10.06 24.36 -11.86
N LEU A 57 -8.89 24.96 -12.06
CA LEU A 57 -8.58 26.36 -11.72
C LEU A 57 -8.00 27.10 -12.92
N ASP A 58 -8.20 28.42 -12.97
CA ASP A 58 -7.72 29.28 -14.05
C ASP A 58 -6.41 29.98 -13.67
N PHE A 59 -5.31 29.48 -14.22
CA PHE A 59 -3.98 30.07 -14.07
C PHE A 59 -3.67 31.13 -15.13
N GLY A 60 -4.51 31.28 -16.15
CA GLY A 60 -4.33 32.23 -17.25
C GLY A 60 -3.94 33.63 -16.76
N PRO A 61 -4.76 34.25 -15.90
CA PRO A 61 -4.49 35.58 -15.36
C PRO A 61 -3.16 35.67 -14.59
N LEU A 62 -2.86 34.68 -13.73
CA LEU A 62 -1.60 34.63 -12.96
C LEU A 62 -0.38 34.61 -13.89
N LEU A 63 -0.48 33.90 -15.01
CA LEU A 63 0.59 33.74 -15.98
C LEU A 63 0.64 34.84 -17.04
N GLY A 64 -0.20 35.89 -16.92
CA GLY A 64 -0.32 36.95 -17.92
C GLY A 64 -0.85 36.46 -19.27
N LYS A 65 -1.56 35.34 -19.29
CA LYS A 65 -2.21 34.74 -20.46
C LYS A 65 -3.70 35.07 -20.46
N ALA A 66 -4.38 34.76 -21.57
CA ALA A 66 -5.84 34.82 -21.60
C ALA A 66 -6.42 33.83 -20.57
N PRO A 67 -7.55 34.18 -19.92
CA PRO A 67 -8.26 33.26 -19.04
C PRO A 67 -8.61 31.95 -19.76
N GLN A 68 -8.45 30.84 -19.05
CA GLN A 68 -8.90 29.52 -19.47
C GLN A 68 -10.42 29.43 -19.47
N THR A 69 -11.09 30.14 -18.56
CA THR A 69 -12.56 30.23 -18.51
C THR A 69 -13.04 31.68 -18.37
N PRO A 70 -14.31 31.99 -18.68
CA PRO A 70 -14.89 33.31 -18.40
C PRO A 70 -15.26 33.54 -16.93
N ASP A 71 -15.37 32.47 -16.12
CA ASP A 71 -15.55 32.60 -14.68
C ASP A 71 -14.27 33.18 -14.09
N THR A 72 -14.38 34.07 -13.12
CA THR A 72 -13.21 34.67 -12.45
C THR A 72 -13.11 34.22 -11.00
N ALA A 73 -14.04 33.39 -10.53
CA ALA A 73 -14.01 32.84 -9.18
C ALA A 73 -12.83 31.88 -8.99
N ASP A 74 -12.50 31.12 -10.04
CA ASP A 74 -11.42 30.14 -10.11
C ASP A 74 -10.07 30.74 -10.58
N ASP A 75 -10.02 32.05 -10.83
CA ASP A 75 -8.78 32.77 -11.13
C ASP A 75 -7.78 32.59 -9.98
N VAL A 76 -6.66 31.93 -10.27
CA VAL A 76 -5.58 31.72 -9.32
C VAL A 76 -4.87 33.05 -9.06
N THR A 77 -4.67 33.34 -7.78
CA THR A 77 -4.04 34.58 -7.30
C THR A 77 -2.70 34.34 -6.63
N GLY A 78 -2.41 33.10 -6.23
CA GLY A 78 -1.15 32.71 -5.62
C GLY A 78 -1.06 31.21 -5.42
N VAL A 79 0.16 30.71 -5.41
CA VAL A 79 0.49 29.34 -5.01
C VAL A 79 1.64 29.46 -4.02
N HIS A 80 1.53 28.80 -2.87
CA HIS A 80 2.48 28.97 -1.78
C HIS A 80 2.78 27.63 -1.10
N PHE A 81 4.02 27.48 -0.65
CA PHE A 81 4.33 26.57 0.43
C PHE A 81 4.05 27.26 1.77
N HIS A 82 3.43 26.53 2.69
CA HIS A 82 3.16 26.98 4.05
C HIS A 82 3.78 26.04 5.08
N ALA A 83 4.16 26.61 6.22
CA ALA A 83 4.74 25.89 7.34
C ALA A 83 3.66 25.51 8.37
N GLY A 84 3.23 24.25 8.36
CA GLY A 84 2.23 23.78 9.32
C GLY A 84 1.99 22.28 9.21
N SER A 85 1.51 21.70 10.31
CA SER A 85 0.97 20.34 10.33
C SER A 85 -0.43 20.29 9.72
N LEU A 86 -0.89 19.08 9.41
CA LEU A 86 -2.24 18.85 8.91
C LEU A 86 -3.29 19.49 9.84
N GLY A 87 -4.27 20.17 9.23
CA GLY A 87 -5.34 20.86 9.98
C GLY A 87 -4.95 22.19 10.60
N VAL A 88 -3.72 22.68 10.40
CA VAL A 88 -3.26 23.98 10.94
C VAL A 88 -3.05 25.00 9.81
N ASN A 89 -3.51 26.24 10.02
CA ASN A 89 -3.17 27.36 9.14
C ASN A 89 -1.79 27.91 9.51
N GLY A 90 -0.79 27.50 8.74
CA GLY A 90 0.59 27.92 8.86
C GLY A 90 0.91 29.23 8.12
N PRO A 91 1.97 29.96 8.50
CA PRO A 91 2.46 31.07 7.70
C PRO A 91 3.01 30.58 6.35
N ILE A 92 3.00 31.47 5.34
CA ILE A 92 3.68 31.23 4.06
C ILE A 92 5.17 31.03 4.33
N ALA A 93 5.72 29.89 3.91
CA ALA A 93 7.14 29.57 3.93
C ALA A 93 7.82 30.10 2.65
N LEU A 94 7.24 29.79 1.48
CA LEU A 94 7.68 30.27 0.17
C LEU A 94 6.47 30.68 -0.66
N ASP A 95 6.51 31.88 -1.24
CA ASP A 95 5.59 32.28 -2.30
C ASP A 95 6.23 31.91 -3.64
N ILE A 96 5.81 30.78 -4.22
CA ILE A 96 6.41 30.30 -5.47
C ILE A 96 6.07 31.20 -6.65
N THR A 97 5.03 32.04 -6.55
CA THR A 97 4.67 32.97 -7.62
C THR A 97 5.51 34.24 -7.61
N LYS A 98 6.30 34.48 -6.54
CA LYS A 98 7.09 35.71 -6.33
C LYS A 98 8.54 35.49 -5.82
N GLY A 99 9.06 34.26 -5.91
CA GLY A 99 10.49 33.92 -5.78
C GLY A 99 11.30 34.37 -7.00
N GLN A 100 12.58 34.69 -6.83
CA GLN A 100 13.27 35.77 -7.54
C GLN A 100 14.35 35.35 -8.54
N ASP A 101 14.39 34.09 -8.97
CA ASP A 101 15.17 33.68 -10.15
C ASP A 101 14.40 32.72 -11.10
N ALA A 102 15.10 32.19 -12.11
CA ALA A 102 14.49 31.69 -13.35
C ALA A 102 13.95 30.26 -13.27
N ASP A 103 14.23 29.54 -12.18
CA ASP A 103 13.84 28.15 -11.94
C ASP A 103 12.92 27.98 -10.73
N ASP A 104 12.67 29.02 -9.95
CA ASP A 104 11.69 29.03 -8.88
C ASP A 104 10.27 28.71 -9.35
N PHE A 105 9.87 29.09 -10.57
CA PHE A 105 8.50 28.91 -11.04
C PHE A 105 8.38 28.81 -12.55
N LYS A 106 7.93 27.65 -13.03
CA LYS A 106 7.55 27.41 -14.42
C LYS A 106 6.17 26.78 -14.47
N ALA A 107 5.23 27.47 -15.10
CA ALA A 107 3.87 26.99 -15.24
C ALA A 107 3.44 26.86 -16.70
N THR A 108 2.82 25.72 -17.04
CA THR A 108 2.31 25.42 -18.37
C THR A 108 0.85 25.01 -18.26
N ILE A 109 -0.01 25.74 -18.97
CA ILE A 109 -1.41 25.35 -19.17
C ILE A 109 -1.42 24.25 -20.22
N ASN A 110 -2.00 23.10 -19.85
CA ASN A 110 -2.07 21.90 -20.65
C ASN A 110 -3.32 21.91 -21.54
N PRO A 111 -3.35 21.13 -22.64
CA PRO A 111 -4.51 21.07 -23.52
C PRO A 111 -5.79 20.54 -22.86
N ASP A 112 -5.67 19.74 -21.80
CA ASP A 112 -6.79 19.26 -20.98
C ASP A 112 -7.36 20.33 -20.02
N GLY A 113 -6.78 21.54 -20.01
CA GLY A 113 -7.17 22.64 -19.14
C GLY A 113 -6.55 22.61 -17.74
N SER A 114 -5.75 21.60 -17.41
CA SER A 114 -4.94 21.60 -16.19
C SER A 114 -3.71 22.51 -16.32
N THR A 115 -3.06 22.82 -15.20
CA THR A 115 -1.78 23.54 -15.18
C THR A 115 -0.71 22.71 -14.49
N SER A 116 0.40 22.48 -15.20
CA SER A 116 1.62 21.91 -14.63
C SER A 116 2.49 23.03 -14.07
N ILE A 117 2.96 22.92 -12.83
CA ILE A 117 3.90 23.86 -12.19
C ILE A 117 5.14 23.09 -11.78
N THR A 118 6.33 23.62 -12.09
CA THR A 118 7.59 23.08 -11.60
C THR A 118 8.47 24.19 -11.06
N GLY A 119 9.35 23.83 -10.12
CA GLY A 119 10.39 24.72 -9.65
C GLY A 119 11.37 24.04 -8.72
N ILE A 120 12.29 24.82 -8.20
CA ILE A 120 13.24 24.42 -7.15
C ILE A 120 13.10 25.45 -6.03
N TRP A 121 13.10 24.97 -4.79
CA TRP A 121 13.20 25.83 -3.61
C TRP A 121 14.56 25.60 -2.94
N GLU A 122 15.47 26.54 -3.12
CA GLU A 122 16.83 26.51 -2.62
C GLU A 122 17.02 27.41 -1.38
N THR A 123 18.10 27.17 -0.63
CA THR A 123 18.48 28.04 0.49
C THR A 123 18.83 29.48 0.08
N THR A 124 19.11 29.70 -1.20
CA THR A 124 19.41 31.01 -1.80
C THR A 124 18.17 31.83 -2.12
N ASP A 125 16.99 31.22 -2.13
CA ASP A 125 15.76 31.89 -2.54
C ASP A 125 15.29 32.89 -1.49
N LYS A 126 14.62 33.94 -1.96
CA LYS A 126 13.98 34.91 -1.07
C LYS A 126 12.65 34.37 -0.54
N ALA A 127 12.76 33.41 0.36
CA ALA A 127 11.65 32.81 1.07
C ALA A 127 11.39 33.49 2.41
N ASN A 128 10.16 33.43 2.91
CA ASN A 128 9.83 33.90 4.27
C ASN A 128 10.49 33.01 5.33
N GLN A 129 10.68 31.73 5.01
CA GLN A 129 11.43 30.76 5.79
C GLN A 129 12.33 29.99 4.83
N SER A 130 13.57 29.68 5.22
CA SER A 130 14.48 28.90 4.37
C SER A 130 14.07 27.42 4.34
N ILE A 131 14.32 26.71 3.23
CA ILE A 131 14.12 25.26 3.14
C ILE A 131 14.88 24.51 4.24
N SER A 132 16.03 25.04 4.67
CA SER A 132 16.83 24.50 5.77
C SER A 132 16.08 24.34 7.10
N ASN A 133 15.01 25.12 7.32
CA ASN A 133 14.15 24.99 8.51
C ASN A 133 13.30 23.72 8.49
N PHE A 134 13.09 23.12 7.32
CA PHE A 134 12.25 21.94 7.10
C PHE A 134 13.07 20.68 6.86
N THR A 135 14.32 20.83 6.41
CA THR A 135 15.25 19.74 6.06
C THR A 135 15.27 18.60 7.06
N ALA A 136 15.50 18.87 8.34
CA ALA A 136 15.58 17.81 9.35
C ALA A 136 14.25 17.04 9.49
N GLY A 137 13.12 17.75 9.46
CA GLY A 137 11.80 17.13 9.56
C GLY A 137 11.41 16.36 8.29
N LEU A 138 11.82 16.86 7.12
CA LEU A 138 11.66 16.19 5.85
C LEU A 138 12.53 14.91 5.78
N GLN A 139 13.81 14.99 6.18
CA GLN A 139 14.73 13.85 6.17
C GLN A 139 14.38 12.78 7.21
N SER A 140 13.74 13.18 8.32
CA SER A 140 13.28 12.25 9.35
C SER A 140 11.84 11.77 9.15
N ALA A 141 11.12 12.28 8.13
CA ALA A 141 9.74 11.89 7.90
C ALA A 141 9.70 10.42 7.49
N THR A 142 8.93 9.63 8.22
CA THR A 142 8.62 8.27 7.79
C THR A 142 7.65 8.32 6.63
N PRO A 143 7.70 7.37 5.69
CA PRO A 143 6.77 7.36 4.58
C PRO A 143 5.31 7.29 5.04
N GLY A 144 4.44 8.05 4.37
CA GLY A 144 3.05 8.26 4.77
C GLY A 144 2.84 9.30 5.86
N ASP A 145 3.89 9.74 6.58
CA ASP A 145 3.73 10.75 7.62
C ASP A 145 3.52 12.14 7.03
N ASP A 146 2.59 12.88 7.63
CA ASP A 146 2.42 14.30 7.40
C ASP A 146 3.68 15.08 7.84
N THR A 147 4.28 15.78 6.88
CA THR A 147 5.37 16.71 7.18
C THR A 147 4.80 18.00 7.81
N LYS A 148 5.67 18.98 8.11
CA LYS A 148 5.25 20.32 8.53
C LYS A 148 5.22 21.32 7.37
N LEU A 149 5.02 20.82 6.16
CA LEU A 149 5.02 21.61 4.93
C LEU A 149 3.82 21.21 4.08
N TYR A 150 3.09 22.19 3.56
CA TYR A 150 1.97 21.94 2.66
C TYR A 150 1.95 22.95 1.53
N LEU A 151 1.42 22.54 0.38
CA LEU A 151 1.18 23.40 -0.77
C LEU A 151 -0.27 23.91 -0.72
N ASN A 152 -0.47 25.19 -0.99
CA ASN A 152 -1.79 25.80 -1.06
C ASN A 152 -1.93 26.65 -2.32
N VAL A 153 -3.09 26.58 -2.95
CA VAL A 153 -3.46 27.37 -4.13
C VAL A 153 -4.62 28.29 -3.75
N HIS A 154 -4.43 29.59 -3.96
CA HIS A 154 -5.40 30.62 -3.63
C HIS A 154 -6.09 31.12 -4.89
N THR A 155 -7.40 31.27 -4.83
CA THR A 155 -8.18 31.89 -5.91
C THR A 155 -8.74 33.24 -5.47
N LYS A 156 -9.29 33.98 -6.43
CA LYS A 156 -10.01 35.22 -6.15
C LYS A 156 -11.24 34.99 -5.26
N ALA A 157 -11.95 33.87 -5.41
CA ALA A 157 -13.09 33.52 -4.57
C ALA A 157 -12.68 32.97 -3.19
N SER A 158 -11.53 32.29 -3.11
CA SER A 158 -11.03 31.67 -1.88
C SER A 158 -9.62 32.19 -1.55
N PRO A 159 -9.50 33.44 -1.08
CA PRO A 159 -8.20 34.04 -0.76
C PRO A 159 -7.52 33.37 0.44
N GLY A 160 -8.26 32.62 1.26
CA GLY A 160 -7.71 31.80 2.35
C GLY A 160 -7.12 30.45 1.91
N GLY A 161 -7.34 30.06 0.66
CA GLY A 161 -6.99 28.75 0.10
C GLY A 161 -8.21 28.10 -0.56
N GLU A 162 -8.04 27.64 -1.80
CA GLU A 162 -9.05 26.91 -2.59
C GLU A 162 -8.78 25.40 -2.54
N ILE A 163 -7.51 25.01 -2.64
CA ILE A 163 -7.06 23.63 -2.49
C ILE A 163 -5.73 23.58 -1.74
N ARG A 164 -5.64 22.65 -0.79
CA ARG A 164 -4.44 22.36 -0.01
C ARG A 164 -4.01 20.92 -0.21
N GLY A 165 -2.70 20.70 -0.23
CA GLY A 165 -2.09 19.39 -0.12
C GLY A 165 -1.01 19.39 0.98
N GLN A 166 -1.23 18.62 2.05
CA GLN A 166 -0.18 18.29 3.02
C GLN A 166 0.89 17.44 2.35
N ILE A 167 2.17 17.83 2.48
CA ILE A 167 3.27 17.04 1.92
C ILE A 167 3.54 15.88 2.87
N THR A 168 3.57 14.67 2.33
CA THR A 168 3.82 13.43 3.08
C THR A 168 5.15 12.82 2.68
N GLY A 169 5.81 12.13 3.62
CA GLY A 169 7.01 11.34 3.30
C GLY A 169 6.70 10.32 2.22
N GLY A 170 7.49 10.27 1.14
CA GLY A 170 7.37 9.22 0.12
C GLY A 170 8.35 8.08 0.39
N ARG A 171 7.94 6.82 0.12
CA ARG A 171 8.88 5.80 -0.38
C ARG A 171 8.84 5.87 -1.92
N PRO A 172 9.98 5.74 -2.59
CA PRO A 172 9.93 5.35 -3.99
C PRO A 172 10.61 4.00 -4.25
N ASP A 173 9.89 3.11 -4.92
CA ASP A 173 10.30 1.99 -5.81
C ASP A 173 10.97 2.54 -7.09
N VAL A 174 11.49 3.76 -6.98
CA VAL A 174 12.15 4.52 -8.03
C VAL A 174 13.50 4.96 -7.48
N SER A 175 14.44 4.02 -7.38
CA SER A 175 15.84 4.43 -7.52
C SER A 175 16.04 4.89 -8.98
N ALA A 176 16.41 6.16 -9.14
CA ALA A 176 16.70 6.88 -10.38
C ALA A 176 16.17 6.32 -11.72
N VAL A 177 15.05 6.85 -12.22
CA VAL A 177 14.74 6.80 -13.66
C VAL A 177 14.83 8.20 -14.28
N ALA A 178 16.04 8.64 -14.57
CA ALA A 178 16.28 9.66 -15.59
C ALA A 178 16.43 8.97 -16.96
N SER A 179 15.33 8.40 -17.49
CA SER A 179 15.35 7.76 -18.81
C SER A 179 15.09 8.78 -19.91
N LYS A 180 16.02 8.91 -20.86
CA LYS A 180 15.82 9.68 -22.10
C LYS A 180 15.83 8.74 -23.29
N GLY A 181 14.99 8.99 -24.28
CA GLY A 181 15.00 8.21 -25.51
C GLY A 181 14.31 8.91 -26.67
N GLN A 182 14.20 8.19 -27.78
CA GLN A 182 13.60 8.69 -29.01
C GLN A 182 12.43 7.78 -29.42
N ILE A 183 11.28 8.39 -29.68
CA ILE A 183 10.11 7.73 -30.27
C ILE A 183 9.91 8.21 -31.71
N THR A 184 9.51 7.29 -32.58
CA THR A 184 9.21 7.58 -33.99
C THR A 184 7.80 7.10 -34.31
N PHE A 185 6.97 7.98 -34.87
CA PHE A 185 5.66 7.63 -35.40
C PHE A 185 5.77 7.49 -36.91
N ASN A 186 5.47 6.30 -37.43
CA ASN A 186 5.31 6.09 -38.87
C ASN A 186 3.98 6.70 -39.34
N PRO A 187 3.84 7.06 -40.64
CA PRO A 187 2.59 7.61 -41.17
C PRO A 187 1.37 6.75 -40.79
N GLY A 188 0.35 7.39 -40.20
CA GLY A 188 -0.88 6.73 -39.75
C GLY A 188 -0.83 6.11 -38.35
N GLN A 189 0.32 6.08 -37.67
CA GLN A 189 0.38 5.66 -36.28
C GLN A 189 -0.06 6.77 -35.34
N THR A 190 -0.90 6.40 -34.37
CA THR A 190 -1.42 7.31 -33.33
C THR A 190 -1.00 6.89 -31.92
N LYS A 191 -0.27 5.78 -31.77
CA LYS A 191 0.20 5.23 -30.50
C LYS A 191 1.62 4.67 -30.62
N GLN A 192 2.42 4.84 -29.57
CA GLN A 192 3.76 4.27 -29.41
C GLN A 192 3.92 3.84 -27.94
N VAL A 193 4.73 2.81 -27.69
CA VAL A 193 5.02 2.32 -26.34
C VAL A 193 6.33 2.92 -25.87
N ILE A 194 6.36 3.42 -24.64
CA ILE A 194 7.59 3.84 -23.95
C ILE A 194 7.87 2.76 -22.91
N THR A 195 9.06 2.14 -22.98
CA THR A 195 9.51 1.16 -21.99
C THR A 195 10.34 1.87 -20.94
N LEU A 196 10.02 1.63 -19.68
CA LEU A 196 10.74 2.16 -18.52
C LEU A 196 11.40 0.99 -17.78
N ASN A 197 12.58 1.23 -17.21
CA ASN A 197 13.18 0.32 -16.24
C ASN A 197 12.80 0.85 -14.86
N VAL A 198 12.02 0.08 -14.10
CA VAL A 198 11.67 0.34 -12.70
C VAL A 198 12.66 -0.44 -11.82
N ILE A 199 13.05 0.12 -10.67
CA ILE A 199 13.89 -0.57 -9.70
C ILE A 199 12.98 -1.00 -8.56
N ASP A 200 12.39 -2.16 -8.76
CA ASP A 200 11.55 -2.93 -7.86
C ASP A 200 12.26 -3.19 -6.52
N ASP A 201 11.64 -2.84 -5.39
CA ASP A 201 12.10 -3.25 -4.06
C ASP A 201 11.13 -4.21 -3.32
N ARG A 202 10.83 -4.03 -2.03
CA ARG A 202 9.93 -4.93 -1.26
C ARG A 202 9.08 -4.17 -0.26
N LEU A 203 8.93 -2.87 -0.45
CA LEU A 203 8.34 -1.99 0.53
C LEU A 203 6.96 -1.61 0.01
N PRO A 204 5.87 -1.79 0.79
CA PRO A 204 4.55 -1.43 0.29
C PRO A 204 4.47 0.05 -0.09
N GLU A 205 4.05 0.32 -1.31
CA GLU A 205 3.89 1.67 -1.88
C GLU A 205 2.47 1.88 -2.46
N PHE A 206 2.18 3.08 -2.91
CA PHE A 206 0.97 3.38 -3.69
C PHE A 206 1.37 3.50 -5.15
N ASP A 207 0.50 3.08 -6.09
CA ASP A 207 0.62 3.35 -7.53
C ASP A 207 1.29 4.71 -7.82
N GLU A 208 2.56 4.70 -8.23
CA GLU A 208 3.24 5.96 -8.51
C GLU A 208 2.80 6.52 -9.87
N THR A 209 2.89 7.83 -10.01
CA THR A 209 2.62 8.49 -11.30
C THR A 209 3.87 9.13 -11.86
N ALA A 210 4.33 8.62 -13.00
CA ALA A 210 5.45 9.12 -13.76
C ALA A 210 5.01 10.12 -14.86
N PRO A 211 5.38 11.42 -14.79
CA PRO A 211 5.15 12.33 -15.89
C PRO A 211 6.13 12.07 -17.02
N ILE A 212 5.60 11.98 -18.23
CA ILE A 212 6.31 11.80 -19.49
C ILE A 212 6.22 13.11 -20.27
N PHE A 213 7.37 13.67 -20.63
CA PHE A 213 7.44 14.86 -21.47
C PHE A 213 8.04 14.51 -22.84
N LEU A 214 7.30 14.79 -23.90
CA LEU A 214 7.77 14.76 -25.28
C LEU A 214 8.35 16.12 -25.66
N SER A 215 9.45 16.11 -26.41
CA SER A 215 10.17 17.31 -26.80
C SER A 215 10.76 17.19 -28.21
N ASN A 216 11.20 18.33 -28.74
CA ASN A 216 11.90 18.43 -30.02
C ASN A 216 11.21 17.68 -31.18
N PRO A 217 9.91 17.91 -31.44
CA PRO A 217 9.24 17.23 -32.53
C PRO A 217 9.82 17.60 -33.90
N LYS A 218 9.90 16.61 -34.79
CA LYS A 218 10.30 16.79 -36.19
C LYS A 218 9.23 16.18 -37.09
N GLY A 219 8.80 16.92 -38.11
CA GLY A 219 7.84 16.45 -39.13
C GLY A 219 6.35 16.61 -38.79
N ALA A 220 6.00 16.91 -37.54
CA ALA A 220 4.64 17.23 -37.11
C ALA A 220 4.67 18.13 -35.86
N ALA A 221 3.61 18.92 -35.65
CA ALA A 221 3.41 19.63 -34.40
C ALA A 221 2.76 18.68 -33.37
N ILE A 222 3.19 18.77 -32.12
CA ILE A 222 2.54 18.09 -30.99
C ILE A 222 1.62 19.10 -30.32
N ALA A 223 0.33 18.78 -30.23
CA ALA A 223 -0.64 19.61 -29.50
C ALA A 223 -0.55 19.39 -27.99
N ASP A 224 -0.34 18.13 -27.57
CA ASP A 224 -0.12 17.74 -26.18
C ASP A 224 1.14 16.90 -26.06
N ALA A 225 2.13 17.44 -25.36
CA ALA A 225 3.45 16.84 -25.22
C ALA A 225 3.66 16.24 -23.84
N GLN A 226 2.61 16.13 -23.03
CA GLN A 226 2.69 15.64 -21.66
C GLN A 226 1.79 14.42 -21.51
N GLY A 227 2.23 13.46 -20.71
CA GLY A 227 1.46 12.28 -20.36
C GLY A 227 1.79 11.85 -18.95
N LEU A 228 0.85 11.15 -18.30
CA LEU A 228 1.10 10.47 -17.04
C LEU A 228 1.11 8.97 -17.33
N GLY A 229 2.19 8.30 -16.97
CA GLY A 229 2.23 6.85 -16.85
C GLY A 229 2.03 6.50 -15.40
N THR A 230 1.11 5.60 -15.10
CA THR A 230 1.07 4.95 -13.78
C THR A 230 2.18 3.90 -13.77
N ILE A 231 3.09 3.99 -12.82
CA ILE A 231 3.88 2.86 -12.39
C ILE A 231 2.94 2.14 -11.43
N LEU A 232 2.48 0.97 -11.86
CA LEU A 232 1.58 0.20 -11.01
C LEU A 232 2.43 -0.38 -9.91
N ASP A 233 1.98 -0.17 -8.68
CA ASP A 233 2.52 -0.84 -7.52
C ASP A 233 2.53 -2.36 -7.80
N ASN A 234 3.70 -2.97 -7.70
CA ASN A 234 3.85 -4.42 -7.72
C ASN A 234 4.18 -5.00 -6.34
N ASP A 235 4.17 -4.14 -5.33
CA ASP A 235 4.50 -4.34 -3.92
C ASP A 235 3.23 -4.29 -3.06
N GLY A 236 2.24 -5.09 -3.46
CA GLY A 236 1.25 -5.64 -2.53
C GLY A 236 0.41 -4.65 -1.72
N GLY A 237 -0.17 -3.62 -2.34
CA GLY A 237 -1.18 -2.77 -1.73
C GLY A 237 -2.62 -3.05 -2.16
N SER A 238 -3.23 -4.13 -1.67
CA SER A 238 -4.68 -4.44 -1.77
C SER A 238 -5.27 -4.68 -3.17
N GLY A 239 -5.34 -5.96 -3.55
CA GLY A 239 -6.42 -6.45 -4.41
C GLY A 239 -6.07 -6.60 -5.90
N LYS A 240 -5.20 -7.56 -6.21
CA LYS A 240 -5.53 -8.73 -7.07
C LYS A 240 -4.32 -9.65 -7.26
N GLY A 241 -4.22 -10.64 -6.38
CA GLY A 241 -3.96 -12.03 -6.80
C GLY A 241 -2.57 -12.35 -7.35
N LEU A 242 -1.51 -11.92 -6.68
CA LEU A 242 -0.23 -12.63 -6.68
C LEU A 242 0.10 -12.98 -5.21
N PRO A 243 0.82 -14.08 -4.94
CA PRO A 243 1.03 -14.57 -3.58
C PRO A 243 1.76 -13.51 -2.74
N GLU A 244 1.07 -13.03 -1.70
CA GLU A 244 1.62 -12.15 -0.65
C GLU A 244 2.93 -12.73 -0.11
N THR A 245 3.96 -11.90 0.08
CA THR A 245 5.18 -12.34 0.78
C THR A 245 4.86 -12.61 2.25
N PRO A 246 5.42 -13.68 2.87
CA PRO A 246 5.08 -14.03 4.25
C PRO A 246 5.37 -12.93 5.28
N GLN A 247 4.39 -12.56 6.09
CA GLN A 247 4.60 -11.80 7.33
C GLN A 247 5.27 -12.70 8.36
N THR A 248 6.34 -12.23 9.01
CA THR A 248 7.13 -13.02 9.98
C THR A 248 7.26 -12.28 11.32
N GLY A 249 6.97 -12.92 12.46
CA GLY A 249 7.14 -12.38 13.82
C GLY A 249 8.59 -12.50 14.32
N GLY A 250 9.19 -13.66 14.13
CA GLY A 250 10.59 -13.93 14.39
C GLY A 250 10.84 -14.54 15.76
N LYS A 251 11.18 -13.73 16.77
CA LYS A 251 11.49 -14.20 18.12
C LYS A 251 10.74 -13.37 19.14
N GLY A 252 10.25 -14.03 20.18
CA GLY A 252 9.42 -13.42 21.20
C GLY A 252 7.94 -13.64 20.86
N ASN A 253 7.07 -13.17 21.76
CA ASN A 253 5.64 -13.33 21.59
C ASN A 253 5.12 -12.18 20.72
N ASP A 254 4.64 -12.52 19.54
CA ASP A 254 4.22 -11.58 18.50
C ASP A 254 2.70 -11.59 18.29
N THR A 255 2.20 -10.58 17.57
CA THR A 255 0.82 -10.54 17.09
C THR A 255 0.84 -10.26 15.60
N LEU A 256 0.35 -11.22 14.82
CA LEU A 256 0.28 -11.17 13.37
C LEU A 256 -1.18 -10.97 12.95
N SER A 257 -1.40 -10.09 11.98
CA SER A 257 -2.74 -9.77 11.48
C SER A 257 -2.68 -9.62 9.98
N GLY A 258 -3.39 -10.49 9.27
CA GLY A 258 -3.66 -10.35 7.85
C GLY A 258 -4.78 -9.34 7.56
N ASP A 259 -5.10 -9.21 6.29
CA ASP A 259 -6.07 -8.24 5.78
C ASP A 259 -7.27 -8.95 5.15
N ASN A 260 -7.82 -8.42 4.05
CA ASN A 260 -8.93 -9.07 3.33
C ASN A 260 -8.45 -9.87 2.11
N GLY A 261 -7.14 -10.04 1.96
CA GLY A 261 -6.49 -10.81 0.91
C GLY A 261 -5.96 -12.15 1.41
N ASN A 262 -5.40 -12.95 0.51
CA ASN A 262 -4.81 -14.24 0.86
C ASN A 262 -3.39 -14.02 1.41
N ASN A 263 -3.23 -14.11 2.72
CA ASN A 263 -1.99 -13.81 3.42
C ASN A 263 -1.15 -15.08 3.69
N THR A 264 0.14 -14.88 3.97
CA THR A 264 0.98 -15.92 4.59
C THR A 264 1.59 -15.36 5.86
N LEU A 265 1.34 -15.99 7.00
CA LEU A 265 1.76 -15.55 8.33
C LEU A 265 2.69 -16.61 8.97
N ILE A 266 3.79 -16.17 9.59
CA ILE A 266 4.79 -17.04 10.22
C ILE A 266 5.18 -16.45 11.58
N GLY A 267 4.89 -17.15 12.67
CA GLY A 267 5.13 -16.67 14.05
C GLY A 267 6.61 -16.67 14.37
N GLY A 268 7.22 -17.85 14.50
CA GLY A 268 8.64 -18.01 14.76
C GLY A 268 8.90 -18.71 16.09
N ASP A 269 9.72 -18.14 16.96
CA ASP A 269 9.91 -18.63 18.32
C ASP A 269 9.15 -17.72 19.30
N GLY A 270 8.22 -18.22 20.11
CA GLY A 270 7.46 -17.44 21.10
C GLY A 270 6.02 -17.91 21.17
N ASP A 271 5.25 -17.43 22.16
CA ASP A 271 3.80 -17.67 22.17
C ASP A 271 3.11 -16.56 21.36
N ASP A 272 2.69 -16.88 20.14
CA ASP A 272 2.21 -15.91 19.14
C ASP A 272 0.68 -15.87 19.02
N PHE A 273 0.16 -14.72 18.57
CA PHE A 273 -1.26 -14.52 18.27
C PHE A 273 -1.48 -14.19 16.80
N PHE A 274 -2.38 -14.91 16.13
CA PHE A 274 -2.69 -14.73 14.71
C PHE A 274 -4.16 -14.37 14.50
N TYR A 275 -4.38 -13.36 13.65
CA TYR A 275 -5.66 -13.01 13.05
C TYR A 275 -5.48 -13.05 11.53
N ALA A 276 -5.92 -14.11 10.86
CA ALA A 276 -5.63 -14.30 9.44
C ALA A 276 -6.40 -13.30 8.57
N GLY A 277 -7.64 -12.98 8.94
CA GLY A 277 -8.46 -11.99 8.25
C GLY A 277 -9.48 -12.63 7.31
N ASP A 278 -9.92 -11.89 6.29
CA ASP A 278 -10.72 -12.48 5.21
C ASP A 278 -9.76 -12.89 4.08
N GLY A 279 -9.96 -14.03 3.40
CA GLY A 279 -9.06 -14.50 2.35
C GLY A 279 -8.73 -15.98 2.54
N ASP A 280 -8.16 -16.65 1.53
CA ASP A 280 -7.64 -18.01 1.72
C ASP A 280 -6.20 -17.93 2.23
N ASP A 281 -5.99 -18.10 3.54
CA ASP A 281 -4.74 -17.77 4.21
C ASP A 281 -3.83 -18.98 4.46
N LYS A 282 -2.56 -18.69 4.75
CA LYS A 282 -1.59 -19.67 5.26
C LYS A 282 -0.97 -19.17 6.54
N ALA A 283 -0.98 -19.96 7.60
CA ALA A 283 -0.41 -19.54 8.87
C ALA A 283 0.43 -20.64 9.54
N PHE A 284 1.61 -20.29 10.04
CA PHE A 284 2.57 -21.22 10.65
C PHE A 284 3.03 -20.65 12.00
N GLY A 285 2.81 -21.38 13.09
CA GLY A 285 3.10 -20.92 14.46
C GLY A 285 4.58 -20.88 14.74
N GLY A 286 5.17 -22.06 14.79
CA GLY A 286 6.62 -22.23 14.88
C GLY A 286 6.97 -22.99 16.15
N LYS A 287 7.55 -22.33 17.15
CA LYS A 287 7.72 -22.89 18.49
C LYS A 287 7.07 -21.98 19.50
N GLY A 288 6.39 -22.57 20.48
CA GLY A 288 5.70 -21.85 21.53
C GLY A 288 4.21 -22.14 21.48
N LYS A 289 3.44 -21.61 22.42
CA LYS A 289 2.00 -21.89 22.49
C LYS A 289 1.24 -20.85 21.71
N ASP A 290 0.87 -21.19 20.50
CA ASP A 290 0.33 -20.24 19.55
C ASP A 290 -1.21 -20.26 19.53
N PHE A 291 -1.80 -19.10 19.24
CA PHE A 291 -3.24 -18.90 19.15
C PHE A 291 -3.64 -18.38 17.77
N PHE A 292 -4.45 -19.14 17.04
CA PHE A 292 -4.88 -18.80 15.68
C PHE A 292 -6.38 -18.53 15.56
N TYR A 293 -6.71 -17.44 14.87
CA TYR A 293 -8.01 -17.22 14.26
C TYR A 293 -7.85 -17.15 12.73
N GLY A 294 -8.37 -18.13 12.01
CA GLY A 294 -8.45 -18.14 10.54
C GLY A 294 -9.48 -17.15 9.98
N ASP A 295 -10.46 -16.76 10.80
CA ASP A 295 -11.49 -15.79 10.45
C ASP A 295 -12.34 -16.20 9.22
N GLY A 296 -12.03 -15.77 8.00
CA GLY A 296 -12.91 -15.97 6.85
C GLY A 296 -12.22 -16.37 5.56
N GLY A 297 -12.31 -17.65 5.18
CA GLY A 297 -11.87 -18.15 3.88
C GLY A 297 -11.50 -19.63 3.97
N ASN A 298 -10.77 -20.16 3.00
CA ASN A 298 -10.31 -21.55 3.08
C ASN A 298 -8.84 -21.57 3.50
N ASP A 299 -8.59 -21.69 4.80
CA ASP A 299 -7.28 -21.46 5.38
C ASP A 299 -6.45 -22.74 5.52
N ASP A 300 -5.13 -22.61 5.47
CA ASP A 300 -4.14 -23.66 5.74
C ASP A 300 -3.27 -23.25 6.94
N ILE A 301 -3.63 -23.75 8.13
CA ILE A 301 -3.04 -23.33 9.41
C ILE A 301 -2.28 -24.48 10.05
N ASN A 302 -1.06 -24.22 10.53
CA ASN A 302 -0.20 -25.18 11.21
C ASN A 302 0.36 -24.58 12.51
N GLY A 303 0.06 -25.19 13.66
CA GLY A 303 0.59 -24.76 14.96
C GLY A 303 2.10 -25.04 15.12
N ASN A 304 2.58 -26.09 14.45
CA ASN A 304 3.95 -26.57 14.44
C ASN A 304 4.42 -27.27 15.74
N GLN A 305 4.97 -26.57 16.73
CA GLN A 305 5.56 -27.18 17.94
C GLN A 305 5.00 -26.54 19.19
N ASP A 306 4.94 -27.35 20.25
CA ASP A 306 4.31 -27.04 21.53
C ASP A 306 2.77 -27.02 21.42
N ASN A 307 2.08 -26.65 22.50
CA ASN A 307 0.64 -26.86 22.61
C ASN A 307 -0.12 -25.64 22.07
N ASP A 308 -0.77 -25.81 20.93
CA ASP A 308 -1.40 -24.73 20.18
C ASP A 308 -2.92 -24.73 20.28
N THR A 309 -3.54 -23.60 19.94
CA THR A 309 -4.99 -23.46 19.81
C THR A 309 -5.36 -22.86 18.47
N LEU A 310 -6.07 -23.62 17.63
CA LEU A 310 -6.40 -23.26 16.26
C LEU A 310 -7.92 -23.16 16.07
N TYR A 311 -8.40 -21.99 15.61
CA TYR A 311 -9.77 -21.79 15.16
C TYR A 311 -9.79 -21.53 13.65
N GLY A 312 -10.44 -22.41 12.88
CA GLY A 312 -10.55 -22.30 11.42
C GLY A 312 -11.47 -21.17 10.96
N GLY A 313 -12.51 -20.81 11.72
CA GLY A 313 -13.42 -19.76 11.30
C GLY A 313 -14.40 -20.22 10.20
N LYS A 314 -14.76 -19.33 9.27
CA LYS A 314 -15.68 -19.64 8.17
C LYS A 314 -14.92 -20.14 6.96
N GLY A 315 -15.50 -21.06 6.20
CA GLY A 315 -14.92 -21.64 4.99
C GLY A 315 -14.29 -23.00 5.25
N ASN A 316 -13.82 -23.68 4.19
CA ASN A 316 -13.37 -25.07 4.28
C ASN A 316 -11.87 -25.11 4.60
N ASN A 317 -11.55 -25.28 5.86
CA ASN A 317 -10.19 -25.10 6.37
C ASN A 317 -9.41 -26.41 6.40
N THR A 318 -8.09 -26.29 6.34
CA THR A 318 -7.14 -27.37 6.64
C THR A 318 -6.30 -26.95 7.84
N LEU A 319 -6.44 -27.66 8.96
CA LEU A 319 -5.79 -27.32 10.22
C LEU A 319 -4.88 -28.46 10.68
N TYR A 320 -3.66 -28.13 11.08
CA TYR A 320 -2.67 -29.04 11.63
C TYR A 320 -2.26 -28.54 13.02
N GLY A 321 -2.55 -29.32 14.08
CA GLY A 321 -2.06 -29.03 15.44
C GLY A 321 -0.53 -29.02 15.44
N GLY A 322 0.08 -30.18 15.23
CA GLY A 322 1.54 -30.26 15.07
C GLY A 322 2.16 -31.21 16.08
N GLN A 323 3.14 -30.73 16.84
CA GLN A 323 3.73 -31.47 17.94
C GLN A 323 3.32 -30.83 19.24
N GLY A 324 2.51 -31.49 20.05
CA GLY A 324 2.01 -30.91 21.29
C GLY A 324 0.67 -31.51 21.64
N ASP A 325 0.13 -31.14 22.80
CA ASP A 325 -1.28 -31.44 23.08
C ASP A 325 -2.12 -30.25 22.61
N ASP A 326 -2.69 -30.35 21.40
CA ASP A 326 -3.28 -29.23 20.68
C ASP A 326 -4.80 -29.17 20.79
N ASP A 327 -5.34 -27.96 20.67
CA ASP A 327 -6.77 -27.69 20.54
C ASP A 327 -7.12 -27.22 19.12
N VAL A 328 -7.76 -28.07 18.32
CA VAL A 328 -8.07 -27.78 16.91
C VAL A 328 -9.58 -27.71 16.67
N TYR A 329 -10.07 -26.55 16.24
CA TYR A 329 -11.48 -26.26 16.00
C TYR A 329 -11.73 -25.87 14.53
N GLY A 330 -12.51 -26.67 13.81
CA GLY A 330 -12.84 -26.41 12.40
C GLY A 330 -13.95 -25.39 12.21
N ASP A 331 -14.84 -25.27 13.21
CA ASP A 331 -16.10 -24.54 13.14
C ASP A 331 -17.08 -25.14 12.11
N GLY A 332 -17.83 -24.32 11.36
CA GLY A 332 -19.15 -24.67 10.82
C GLY A 332 -19.21 -25.33 9.44
N ASP A 333 -18.12 -25.27 8.68
CA ASP A 333 -18.05 -25.63 7.27
C ASP A 333 -17.38 -27.01 7.09
N ASP A 334 -17.03 -27.42 5.87
CA ASP A 334 -16.52 -28.78 5.62
C ASP A 334 -14.98 -28.82 5.72
N ASP A 335 -14.46 -29.10 6.92
CA ASP A 335 -13.03 -28.93 7.22
C ASP A 335 -12.20 -30.23 7.19
N VAL A 336 -10.87 -30.09 7.19
CA VAL A 336 -9.90 -31.17 7.37
C VAL A 336 -8.96 -30.86 8.53
N LEU A 337 -9.05 -31.63 9.61
CA LEU A 337 -8.32 -31.36 10.85
C LEU A 337 -7.38 -32.50 11.19
N TYR A 338 -6.15 -32.17 11.55
CA TYR A 338 -5.10 -33.09 11.97
C TYR A 338 -4.60 -32.70 13.36
N GLY A 339 -4.65 -33.62 14.32
CA GLY A 339 -3.97 -33.46 15.61
C GLY A 339 -2.45 -33.56 15.43
N ASN A 340 -2.02 -34.68 14.84
CA ASN A 340 -0.62 -35.06 14.58
C ASN A 340 0.04 -35.78 15.77
N ILE A 341 1.02 -35.18 16.43
CA ILE A 341 1.79 -35.84 17.50
C ILE A 341 1.38 -35.20 18.82
N GLY A 342 0.95 -36.01 19.78
CA GLY A 342 0.50 -35.58 21.10
C GLY A 342 -0.97 -35.90 21.34
N SER A 343 -1.46 -35.61 22.55
CA SER A 343 -2.82 -35.98 22.96
C SER A 343 -3.80 -34.86 22.66
N ASP A 344 -4.33 -34.86 21.44
CA ASP A 344 -5.04 -33.69 20.90
C ASP A 344 -6.54 -33.67 21.24
N ARG A 345 -7.13 -32.46 21.20
CA ARG A 345 -8.57 -32.25 21.23
C ARG A 345 -9.02 -31.63 19.92
N ILE A 346 -9.76 -32.41 19.14
CA ILE A 346 -10.19 -32.03 17.78
C ILE A 346 -11.71 -31.89 17.76
N TYR A 347 -12.19 -30.71 17.37
CA TYR A 347 -13.61 -30.37 17.31
C TYR A 347 -13.99 -29.93 15.90
N GLY A 348 -14.72 -30.80 15.20
CA GLY A 348 -15.42 -30.46 13.96
C GLY A 348 -16.87 -30.03 14.21
N LYS A 349 -17.46 -29.33 13.25
CA LYS A 349 -18.88 -29.02 13.21
C LYS A 349 -19.36 -28.75 11.78
N GLY A 350 -19.22 -29.77 10.93
CA GLY A 350 -19.73 -29.75 9.57
C GLY A 350 -19.67 -31.15 8.97
N LYS A 351 -19.31 -31.29 7.69
CA LYS A 351 -18.93 -32.60 7.12
C LYS A 351 -17.41 -32.71 7.05
N ASP A 352 -16.83 -32.94 8.22
CA ASP A 352 -15.39 -32.81 8.39
C ASP A 352 -14.65 -34.12 8.14
N LYS A 353 -13.34 -34.04 7.92
CA LYS A 353 -12.41 -35.16 8.05
C LYS A 353 -11.47 -34.90 9.21
N LEU A 354 -11.56 -35.73 10.25
CA LEU A 354 -10.84 -35.52 11.50
C LEU A 354 -9.81 -36.64 11.70
N TYR A 355 -8.55 -36.27 11.84
CA TYR A 355 -7.42 -37.18 11.94
C TYR A 355 -6.69 -36.96 13.27
N GLY A 356 -6.76 -37.93 14.17
CA GLY A 356 -5.97 -37.88 15.42
C GLY A 356 -4.48 -38.09 15.18
N ASN A 357 -4.15 -39.02 14.27
CA ASN A 357 -2.80 -39.41 13.84
C ASN A 357 -1.97 -40.24 14.83
N GLN A 358 -1.20 -39.68 15.76
CA GLN A 358 -0.44 -40.46 16.76
C GLN A 358 -1.06 -40.25 18.14
N ASP A 359 -0.67 -41.08 19.12
CA ASP A 359 -1.12 -40.93 20.50
C ASP A 359 -2.66 -41.02 20.72
N ASN A 360 -3.14 -40.49 21.86
CA ASN A 360 -4.50 -40.67 22.36
C ASN A 360 -5.34 -39.40 22.23
N ASP A 361 -6.10 -39.30 21.14
CA ASP A 361 -6.87 -38.09 20.83
C ASP A 361 -8.33 -38.13 21.29
N SER A 362 -8.81 -36.95 21.68
CA SER A 362 -10.21 -36.66 21.93
C SER A 362 -10.84 -35.97 20.71
N ILE A 363 -11.51 -36.75 19.86
CA ILE A 363 -12.11 -36.24 18.62
C ILE A 363 -13.64 -36.16 18.74
N TYR A 364 -14.19 -34.98 18.47
CA TYR A 364 -15.62 -34.68 18.47
C TYR A 364 -16.04 -34.08 17.12
N GLY A 365 -16.81 -34.81 16.32
CA GLY A 365 -17.28 -34.34 15.00
C GLY A 365 -18.47 -33.38 15.03
N GLY A 366 -19.04 -33.08 16.19
CA GLY A 366 -20.11 -32.10 16.29
C GLY A 366 -21.39 -32.46 15.53
N VAL A 367 -22.08 -31.41 15.05
CA VAL A 367 -23.29 -31.53 14.23
C VAL A 367 -22.90 -31.58 12.76
N GLY A 368 -23.37 -32.61 12.04
CA GLY A 368 -23.02 -32.83 10.63
C GLY A 368 -22.57 -34.28 10.36
N GLU A 369 -22.18 -34.58 9.11
CA GLU A 369 -21.71 -35.91 8.71
C GLU A 369 -20.18 -35.93 8.60
N SER A 370 -19.46 -35.94 9.72
CA SER A 370 -17.99 -36.00 9.75
C SER A 370 -17.45 -37.45 9.67
N THR A 371 -16.29 -37.61 9.06
CA THR A 371 -15.52 -38.86 9.02
C THR A 371 -14.32 -38.77 9.96
N ILE A 372 -14.18 -39.73 10.87
CA ILE A 372 -13.12 -39.73 11.90
C ILE A 372 -12.12 -40.85 11.62
N TYR A 373 -10.84 -40.49 11.58
CA TYR A 373 -9.69 -41.36 11.40
C TYR A 373 -8.83 -41.30 12.68
N ARG A 374 -8.76 -42.40 13.42
CA ARG A 374 -7.92 -42.52 14.63
C ARG A 374 -6.61 -43.23 14.30
N SER A 375 -5.58 -42.99 15.10
CA SER A 375 -4.22 -43.49 14.95
C SER A 375 -4.12 -44.99 14.60
N GLU A 376 -3.18 -45.35 13.70
CA GLU A 376 -2.92 -46.74 13.29
C GLU A 376 -2.35 -47.59 14.45
N GLU A 377 -1.72 -46.95 15.44
CA GLU A 377 -0.98 -47.62 16.51
C GLU A 377 -1.89 -48.43 17.47
N HIS A 378 -3.15 -48.05 17.61
CA HIS A 378 -4.12 -48.79 18.43
C HIS A 378 -4.77 -50.00 17.74
N THR A 379 -4.50 -50.26 16.46
CA THR A 379 -5.04 -51.47 15.80
C THR A 379 -4.32 -52.75 16.25
N SER A 380 -3.04 -52.66 16.60
CA SER A 380 -2.24 -53.83 16.97
C SER A 380 -2.40 -54.23 18.45
N GLU A 381 -2.65 -53.28 19.36
CA GLU A 381 -2.94 -53.57 20.77
C GLU A 381 -4.38 -54.06 20.98
N LEU A 382 -5.35 -53.57 20.19
CA LEU A 382 -6.74 -54.05 20.21
C LEU A 382 -6.91 -55.45 19.59
N GLN A 383 -6.09 -55.82 18.59
CA GLN A 383 -6.07 -57.18 18.04
C GLN A 383 -5.55 -58.22 19.04
N SER A 384 -4.65 -57.84 19.97
CA SER A 384 -4.11 -58.75 21.00
C SER A 384 -5.09 -59.04 22.15
N ARG A 385 -6.15 -58.23 22.31
CA ARG A 385 -7.13 -58.33 23.42
C ARG A 385 -8.50 -58.88 22.99
N GLY A 386 -8.64 -59.35 21.75
CA GLY A 386 -9.85 -60.06 21.29
C GLY A 386 -11.12 -59.18 21.25
N LEU A 387 -10.97 -57.86 21.16
CA LEU A 387 -12.11 -56.95 20.97
C LEU A 387 -12.27 -56.64 19.49
N ILE A 388 -13.43 -57.04 18.97
CA ILE A 388 -13.84 -56.93 17.57
C ILE A 388 -13.83 -55.46 17.14
N SER A 389 -13.14 -55.16 16.04
CA SER A 389 -13.17 -53.88 15.34
C SER A 389 -14.62 -53.43 15.06
N TYR A 390 -14.95 -52.19 15.43
CA TYR A 390 -16.04 -51.45 14.80
C TYR A 390 -15.45 -50.23 14.10
N ALA A 391 -15.40 -50.29 12.77
CA ALA A 391 -15.32 -49.14 11.90
C ALA A 391 -16.72 -48.86 11.33
N VAL A 392 -17.03 -47.56 11.24
CA VAL A 392 -18.16 -46.90 10.56
C VAL A 392 -19.56 -47.13 11.15
N PHE A 393 -20.15 -46.05 11.67
CA PHE A 393 -21.59 -45.82 11.53
C PHE A 393 -21.85 -44.37 11.08
N CYS A 394 -22.31 -44.24 9.84
CA CYS A 394 -23.11 -43.10 9.39
C CYS A 394 -24.37 -43.01 10.26
N LEU A 395 -24.68 -41.84 10.80
CA LEU A 395 -26.02 -41.55 11.28
C LEU A 395 -26.77 -40.79 10.18
N LYS A 396 -27.63 -41.54 9.46
CA LYS A 396 -28.68 -40.95 8.63
C LYS A 396 -29.90 -40.63 9.50
N LYS A 397 -30.29 -39.35 9.43
CA LYS A 397 -31.45 -38.64 10.01
C LYS A 397 -31.42 -38.33 11.50
#